data_AF-A0A7V8A9E8-F1
#
_entry.id   AF-A0A7V8A9E8-F1
#
_cell.length_a   1.000
_cell.length_b   1.000
_cell.length_c   1.000
_cell.angle_alpha   90.00
_cell.angle_beta   90.00
_cell.angle_gamma   90.00
#
_symmetry.space_group_name_H-M   'P 1'
#
loop_
_entity.id
_entity.type
_entity.pdbx_description
1 polymer ?
#
loop_
_entity_poly.entity_id
_entity_poly.type
_entity_poly.pdbx_seq_one_letter_code
_entity_poly.pdbx_strand_id
1 'polypeptide(L)'
;MNRAAEIAAPQARNIFVNAIRAFTISDVVSVLRGGNTSGTDLLKQKTKPELISSFRPPMLNAVNTSGAGPVFDRVATRYGRELQRLGGLGRISSADGTQTSQSASPKDQFVDYAVSKALDGLFYYIGREETQIRQIPAARTSDLLRRVFGSN
;
A
#
# COMPACT_ATOMS: atom_id res chain seq x y z
N MET A 1 14.82 8.78 5.36
CA MET A 1 14.04 7.84 4.51
C MET A 1 14.66 6.45 4.41
N ASN A 2 15.96 6.31 4.15
CA ASN A 2 16.60 4.98 4.03
C ASN A 2 16.37 4.06 5.25
N ARG A 3 16.42 4.61 6.46
CA ARG A 3 16.11 3.87 7.71
C ARG A 3 14.65 3.40 7.81
N ALA A 4 13.72 4.15 7.22
CA ALA A 4 12.31 3.73 7.16
C ALA A 4 12.13 2.56 6.18
N ALA A 5 12.84 2.60 5.05
CA ALA A 5 12.88 1.48 4.11
C ALA A 5 13.51 0.23 4.72
N GLU A 6 14.60 0.37 5.48
CA GLU A 6 15.28 -0.73 6.19
C GLU A 6 14.36 -1.46 7.18
N ILE A 7 13.56 -0.71 7.96
CA ILE A 7 12.61 -1.30 8.91
C ILE A 7 11.40 -1.92 8.21
N ALA A 8 10.89 -1.29 7.15
CA ALA A 8 9.67 -1.73 6.47
C ALA A 8 9.89 -2.89 5.49
N ALA A 9 11.10 -3.04 4.93
CA ALA A 9 11.43 -4.10 3.96
C ALA A 9 11.14 -5.53 4.45
N PRO A 10 11.59 -5.97 5.65
CA PRO A 10 11.29 -7.32 6.13
C PRO A 10 9.80 -7.53 6.39
N GLN A 11 9.07 -6.49 6.81
CA GLN A 11 7.62 -6.57 7.01
C GLN A 11 6.88 -6.73 5.68
N ALA A 12 7.24 -5.93 4.67
CA ALA A 12 6.72 -6.08 3.31
C ALA A 12 6.90 -7.50 2.77
N ARG A 13 8.09 -8.07 2.95
CA ARG A 13 8.39 -9.44 2.51
C ARG A 13 7.41 -10.45 3.12
N ASN A 14 7.18 -10.38 4.44
CA ASN A 14 6.28 -11.30 5.12
C ASN A 14 4.84 -11.14 4.62
N ILE A 15 4.38 -9.90 4.40
CA ILE A 15 3.05 -9.61 3.84
C ILE A 15 2.89 -10.26 2.46
N PHE A 16 3.89 -10.10 1.57
CA PHE A 16 3.84 -10.73 0.24
C PHE A 16 3.83 -12.26 0.32
N VAL A 17 4.69 -12.87 1.13
CA VAL A 17 4.75 -14.33 1.29
C VAL A 17 3.42 -14.87 1.83
N ASN A 18 2.85 -14.22 2.84
CA ASN A 18 1.59 -14.63 3.43
C ASN A 18 0.43 -14.49 2.43
N ALA A 19 0.39 -13.40 1.68
CA ALA A 19 -0.63 -13.21 0.63
C ALA A 19 -0.53 -14.28 -0.46
N ILE A 20 0.67 -14.60 -0.94
CA ILE A 20 0.89 -15.65 -1.95
C ILE A 20 0.45 -17.01 -1.42
N ARG A 21 0.77 -17.33 -0.16
CA ARG A 21 0.34 -18.59 0.48
C ARG A 21 -1.19 -18.66 0.66
N ALA A 22 -1.84 -17.51 0.82
CA ALA A 22 -3.29 -17.41 0.99
C ALA A 22 -4.06 -17.36 -0.34
N PHE A 23 -3.39 -17.40 -1.50
CA PHE A 23 -4.08 -17.45 -2.78
C PHE A 23 -4.85 -18.75 -2.94
N THR A 24 -6.11 -18.62 -3.33
CA THR A 24 -6.95 -19.76 -3.66
C THR A 24 -6.63 -20.27 -5.06
N ILE A 25 -7.06 -21.50 -5.37
CA ILE A 25 -6.94 -22.05 -6.74
C ILE A 25 -7.70 -21.15 -7.73
N SER A 26 -8.85 -20.60 -7.33
CA SER A 26 -9.65 -19.68 -8.16
C SER A 26 -8.88 -18.39 -8.48
N ASP A 27 -8.18 -17.83 -7.48
CA ASP A 27 -7.33 -16.65 -7.66
C ASP A 27 -6.21 -16.95 -8.68
N VAL A 28 -5.53 -18.09 -8.54
CA VAL A 28 -4.45 -18.51 -9.46
C VAL A 28 -4.96 -18.73 -10.88
N VAL A 29 -6.13 -19.37 -11.04
CA VAL A 29 -6.76 -19.57 -12.35
C VAL A 29 -7.14 -18.23 -12.98
N SER A 30 -7.63 -17.27 -12.19
CA SER A 30 -7.97 -15.93 -12.66
C SER A 30 -6.74 -15.17 -13.12
N VAL A 31 -5.59 -15.32 -12.44
CA VAL A 31 -4.29 -14.76 -12.86
C VAL A 31 -3.77 -15.42 -14.13
N LEU A 32 -3.95 -16.74 -14.28
CA LEU A 32 -3.51 -17.47 -15.47
C LEU A 32 -4.32 -17.05 -16.72
N ARG A 33 -5.63 -16.88 -16.57
CA ARG A 33 -6.54 -16.48 -17.66
C ARG A 33 -6.60 -14.97 -17.87
N GLY A 34 -6.12 -14.20 -16.89
CA GLY A 34 -6.14 -12.74 -16.90
C GLY A 34 -5.07 -12.12 -17.80
N GLY A 35 -5.11 -10.78 -17.88
CA GLY A 35 -4.17 -9.99 -18.66
C GLY A 35 -2.74 -9.97 -18.10
N ASN A 36 -1.88 -9.17 -18.73
CA ASN A 36 -0.44 -9.16 -18.47
C ASN A 36 -0.02 -8.77 -17.05
N THR A 37 -0.90 -8.11 -16.28
CA THR A 37 -0.67 -7.64 -14.91
C THR A 37 -1.59 -8.29 -13.88
N SER A 38 -2.37 -9.30 -14.28
CA SER A 38 -3.42 -9.85 -13.42
C SER A 38 -2.90 -10.43 -12.11
N GLY A 39 -1.66 -10.94 -12.08
CA GLY A 39 -1.00 -11.40 -10.85
C GLY A 39 -0.66 -10.24 -9.93
N THR A 40 -0.13 -9.16 -10.50
CA THR A 40 0.19 -7.92 -9.81
C THR A 40 -1.06 -7.26 -9.23
N ASP A 41 -2.15 -7.22 -9.98
CA ASP A 41 -3.41 -6.60 -9.57
C ASP A 41 -4.02 -7.36 -8.38
N LEU A 42 -4.03 -8.69 -8.44
CA LEU A 42 -4.46 -9.54 -7.33
C LEU A 42 -3.57 -9.35 -6.10
N LEU A 43 -2.25 -9.39 -6.28
CA LEU A 43 -1.28 -9.20 -5.20
C LEU A 43 -1.50 -7.84 -4.53
N LYS A 44 -1.66 -6.79 -5.33
CA LYS A 44 -1.96 -5.43 -4.86
C LYS A 44 -3.25 -5.41 -4.04
N GLN A 45 -4.33 -6.01 -4.54
CA GLN A 45 -5.61 -6.03 -3.85
C GLN A 45 -5.52 -6.69 -2.46
N LYS A 46 -4.76 -7.79 -2.35
CA LYS A 46 -4.65 -8.55 -1.10
C LYS A 46 -3.65 -7.96 -0.10
N THR A 47 -2.64 -7.22 -0.57
CA THR A 47 -1.53 -6.75 0.28
C THR A 47 -1.55 -5.25 0.57
N LYS A 48 -2.13 -4.42 -0.30
CA LYS A 48 -2.06 -2.95 -0.17
C LYS A 48 -2.55 -2.42 1.18
N PRO A 49 -3.65 -2.90 1.79
CA PRO A 49 -4.09 -2.41 3.11
C PRO A 49 -3.06 -2.66 4.21
N GLU A 50 -2.50 -3.87 4.26
CA GLU A 50 -1.52 -4.27 5.27
C GLU A 50 -0.17 -3.56 5.04
N LEU A 51 0.24 -3.39 3.78
CA LEU A 51 1.41 -2.60 3.41
C LEU A 51 1.27 -1.14 3.85
N ILE A 52 0.11 -0.51 3.66
CA ILE A 52 -0.10 0.87 4.14
C ILE A 52 0.07 0.93 5.66
N SER A 53 -0.55 -0.01 6.39
CA SER A 53 -0.48 -0.08 7.85
C SER A 53 0.97 -0.26 8.35
N SER A 54 1.74 -1.14 7.71
CA SER A 54 3.12 -1.43 8.09
C SER A 54 4.10 -0.29 7.72
N PHE A 55 3.92 0.36 6.57
CA PHE A 55 4.85 1.39 6.09
C PHE A 55 4.57 2.77 6.69
N ARG A 56 3.36 3.04 7.19
CA ARG A 56 3.00 4.34 7.76
C ARG A 56 3.86 4.75 8.96
N PRO A 57 4.03 3.94 10.02
CA PRO A 57 4.86 4.33 11.18
C PRO A 57 6.32 4.68 10.84
N PRO A 58 7.09 3.85 10.09
CA PRO A 58 8.46 4.21 9.75
C PRO A 58 8.53 5.43 8.82
N MET A 59 7.57 5.61 7.91
CA MET A 59 7.46 6.81 7.06
C MET A 59 7.23 8.08 7.88
N LEU A 60 6.30 8.02 8.84
CA LEU A 60 6.01 9.13 9.75
C LEU A 60 7.26 9.53 10.53
N ASN A 61 8.01 8.55 11.05
CA ASN A 61 9.28 8.79 11.73
C ASN A 61 10.31 9.45 10.81
N ALA A 62 10.44 8.99 9.56
CA ALA A 62 11.35 9.59 8.60
C ALA A 62 11.00 11.05 8.26
N VAL A 63 9.72 11.39 8.18
CA VAL A 63 9.25 12.78 7.94
C VAL A 63 9.51 13.66 9.17
N ASN A 64 9.43 13.11 10.38
CA ASN A 64 9.80 13.83 11.61
C ASN A 64 11.30 14.13 11.65
N THR A 65 12.12 13.12 11.38
CA THR A 65 13.58 13.25 11.43
C THR A 65 14.15 14.12 10.31
N SER A 66 13.48 14.23 9.15
CA SER A 66 13.94 15.09 8.05
C SER A 66 13.79 16.58 8.33
N GLY A 67 13.28 16.99 9.50
CA GLY A 67 13.02 18.38 9.84
C GLY A 67 11.78 18.95 9.11
N ALA A 68 11.04 18.12 8.37
CA ALA A 68 9.81 18.52 7.71
C ALA A 68 8.63 18.65 8.69
N GLY A 69 8.70 17.98 9.86
CA GLY A 69 7.68 18.07 10.92
C GLY A 69 7.27 19.51 11.26
N PRO A 70 8.20 20.38 11.71
CA PRO A 70 7.90 21.79 12.02
C PRO A 70 7.38 22.63 10.84
N VAL A 71 7.71 22.24 9.60
CA VAL A 71 7.19 22.89 8.39
C VAL A 71 5.71 22.53 8.20
N PHE A 72 5.38 21.25 8.33
CA PHE A 72 3.99 20.79 8.29
C PHE A 72 3.16 21.35 9.45
N ASP A 73 3.74 21.47 10.65
CA ASP A 73 3.04 22.06 11.80
C ASP A 73 2.72 23.55 11.58
N ARG A 74 3.63 24.30 10.94
CA ARG A 74 3.37 25.70 10.54
C ARG A 74 2.31 25.83 9.47
N VAL A 75 2.34 24.98 8.44
CA VAL A 75 1.32 24.94 7.39
C VAL A 75 -0.04 24.56 7.99
N ALA A 76 -0.07 23.53 8.84
CA ALA A 76 -1.26 23.10 9.57
C ALA A 76 -1.80 24.21 10.48
N THR A 77 -0.94 24.96 11.15
CA THR A 77 -1.38 26.07 12.01
C THR A 77 -1.89 27.25 11.20
N ARG A 78 -1.27 27.56 10.05
CA ARG A 78 -1.65 28.69 9.19
C ARG A 78 -2.94 28.42 8.42
N TYR A 79 -3.07 27.23 7.82
CA TYR A 79 -4.22 26.87 6.99
C TYR A 79 -5.29 26.09 7.74
N GLY A 80 -4.93 25.36 8.79
CA GLY A 80 -5.89 24.62 9.62
C GLY A 80 -6.83 25.53 10.39
N ARG A 81 -6.40 26.72 10.82
CA ARG A 81 -7.28 27.74 11.41
C ARG A 81 -8.35 28.23 10.44
N GLU A 82 -7.98 28.38 9.16
CA GLU A 82 -8.90 28.85 8.13
C GLU A 82 -9.87 27.75 7.69
N LEU A 83 -9.38 26.52 7.52
CA LEU A 83 -10.23 25.35 7.29
C LEU A 83 -11.18 25.13 8.46
N GLN A 84 -10.74 25.29 9.71
CA GLN A 84 -11.57 25.16 10.91
C GLN A 84 -12.62 26.28 11.03
N ARG A 85 -12.32 27.51 10.56
CA ARG A 85 -13.29 28.61 10.45
C ARG A 85 -14.35 28.35 9.38
N LEU A 86 -13.99 27.66 8.29
CA LEU A 86 -14.89 27.30 7.19
C LEU A 86 -15.66 25.98 7.40
N GLY A 87 -15.58 25.38 8.60
CA GLY A 87 -16.31 24.14 8.95
C GLY A 87 -15.46 22.88 9.09
N GLY A 88 -14.19 22.91 8.70
CA GLY A 88 -13.16 21.89 8.98
C GLY A 88 -13.30 20.55 8.23
N LEU A 89 -12.16 19.92 7.88
CA LEU A 89 -12.04 18.56 7.31
C LEU A 89 -12.12 17.44 8.38
N GLY A 90 -12.95 17.57 9.42
CA GLY A 90 -13.10 16.50 10.42
C GLY A 90 -13.17 16.95 11.86
N ARG A 91 -14.06 17.90 12.18
CA ARG A 91 -14.58 18.03 13.55
C ARG A 91 -15.93 17.32 13.61
N ILE A 92 -15.91 16.01 13.81
CA ILE A 92 -17.11 15.29 14.25
C ILE A 92 -17.12 15.42 15.77
N SER A 93 -17.93 16.33 16.30
CA SER A 93 -18.23 16.33 17.72
C SER A 93 -19.16 15.15 17.97
N SER A 94 -18.65 14.09 18.59
CA SER A 94 -19.53 13.04 19.13
C SER A 94 -20.49 13.69 20.13
N ALA A 95 -21.78 13.35 20.04
CA ALA A 95 -22.83 13.90 20.93
C ALA A 95 -22.60 13.60 22.43
N ASP A 96 -21.68 12.68 22.72
CA ASP A 96 -21.23 12.27 24.06
C ASP A 96 -20.13 13.20 24.66
N GLY A 97 -19.74 14.28 23.97
CA GLY A 97 -18.75 15.23 24.49
C GLY A 97 -17.31 14.71 24.51
N THR A 98 -17.08 13.46 24.11
CA THR A 98 -15.77 12.88 23.88
C THR A 98 -15.16 13.45 22.59
N GLN A 99 -14.21 14.39 22.75
CA GLN A 99 -13.43 14.96 21.66
C GLN A 99 -12.47 13.90 21.12
N THR A 100 -12.90 13.05 20.19
CA THR A 100 -11.97 12.28 19.36
C THR A 100 -11.43 13.20 18.28
N SER A 101 -10.46 14.03 18.67
CA SER A 101 -9.65 14.82 17.74
C SER A 101 -8.72 13.90 16.94
N GLN A 102 -9.27 13.09 16.05
CA GLN A 102 -8.54 12.60 14.88
C GLN A 102 -8.84 13.53 13.70
N SER A 103 -8.60 14.83 13.91
CA SER A 103 -8.29 15.70 12.79
C SER A 103 -6.99 15.15 12.20
N ALA A 104 -7.08 14.29 11.19
CA ALA A 104 -5.91 13.78 10.48
C ALA A 104 -5.08 14.99 10.08
N SER A 105 -3.93 15.18 10.74
CA SER A 105 -3.12 16.38 10.53
C SER A 105 -2.74 16.46 9.04
N PRO A 106 -2.50 17.63 8.46
CA PRO A 106 -2.02 17.73 7.07
C PRO A 106 -0.78 16.87 6.82
N LYS A 107 0.02 16.65 7.86
CA LYS A 107 1.15 15.72 7.90
C LYS A 107 0.72 14.25 7.80
N ASP A 108 -0.29 13.81 8.55
CA ASP A 108 -0.82 12.44 8.44
C ASP A 108 -1.37 12.17 7.05
N GLN A 109 -2.13 13.12 6.50
CA GLN A 109 -2.67 13.02 5.13
C GLN A 109 -1.55 12.97 4.08
N PHE A 110 -0.49 13.76 4.26
CA PHE A 110 0.70 13.70 3.42
C PHE A 110 1.39 12.35 3.52
N VAL A 111 1.58 11.81 4.73
CA VAL A 111 2.21 10.50 4.95
C VAL A 111 1.38 9.41 4.29
N ASP A 112 0.06 9.39 4.48
CA ASP A 112 -0.84 8.41 3.87
C ASP A 112 -0.79 8.48 2.33
N TYR A 113 -0.81 9.70 1.77
CA TYR A 113 -0.68 9.92 0.34
C TYR A 113 0.68 9.44 -0.19
N ALA A 114 1.77 9.81 0.48
CA ALA A 114 3.13 9.45 0.09
C ALA A 114 3.33 7.93 0.13
N VAL A 115 2.84 7.25 1.18
CA VAL A 115 2.86 5.78 1.29
C VAL A 115 2.05 5.15 0.16
N SER A 116 0.81 5.62 -0.08
CA SER A 116 0.01 5.07 -1.18
C SER A 116 0.68 5.25 -2.53
N LYS A 117 1.28 6.42 -2.80
CA LYS A 117 1.99 6.68 -4.06
C LYS A 117 3.25 5.84 -4.22
N ALA A 118 4.02 5.66 -3.16
CA ALA A 118 5.18 4.79 -3.17
C ALA A 118 4.78 3.34 -3.49
N LEU A 119 3.71 2.83 -2.86
CA LEU A 119 3.19 1.51 -3.12
C LEU A 119 2.62 1.38 -4.54
N ASP A 120 1.92 2.40 -5.05
CA ASP A 120 1.43 2.39 -6.44
C ASP A 120 2.60 2.33 -7.43
N GLY A 121 3.70 3.05 -7.19
CA GLY A 121 4.91 2.97 -7.99
C GLY A 121 5.60 1.60 -7.91
N LEU A 122 5.63 0.99 -6.73
CA LEU A 122 6.13 -0.38 -6.53
C LEU A 122 5.34 -1.38 -7.39
N PHE A 123 4.01 -1.37 -7.29
CA PHE A 123 3.16 -2.28 -8.08
C PHE A 123 3.23 -1.99 -9.59
N TYR A 124 3.43 -0.73 -10.00
CA TYR A 124 3.67 -0.41 -11.40
C TYR A 124 4.92 -1.13 -11.93
N TYR A 125 6.02 -1.12 -11.18
CA TYR A 125 7.25 -1.82 -11.58
C TYR A 125 7.06 -3.35 -11.58
N ILE A 126 6.40 -3.90 -10.56
CA ILE A 126 6.08 -5.34 -10.50
C ILE A 126 5.25 -5.75 -11.73
N GLY A 127 4.23 -4.97 -12.10
CA GLY A 127 3.39 -5.27 -13.27
C GLY A 127 4.15 -5.19 -14.59
N ARG A 128 5.11 -4.27 -14.70
CA ARG A 128 6.02 -4.23 -15.85
C ARG A 128 6.91 -5.48 -15.93
N GLU A 129 7.39 -5.97 -14.79
CA GLU A 129 8.19 -7.19 -14.74
C GLU A 129 7.35 -8.43 -15.04
N GLU A 130 6.15 -8.54 -14.47
CA GLU A 130 5.19 -9.61 -14.78
C GLU A 130 4.88 -9.66 -16.29
N THR A 131 4.67 -8.50 -16.90
CA THR A 131 4.41 -8.39 -18.35
C THR A 131 5.58 -8.96 -19.16
N GLN A 132 6.83 -8.66 -18.77
CA GLN A 132 8.02 -9.20 -19.42
C GLN A 132 8.13 -10.71 -19.23
N ILE A 133 7.91 -11.21 -18.02
CA ILE A 133 7.95 -12.65 -17.70
C ILE A 133 6.90 -13.41 -18.54
N ARG A 134 5.69 -12.85 -18.71
CA ARG A 134 4.64 -13.48 -19.53
C ARG A 134 5.00 -13.59 -21.00
N GLN A 135 5.90 -12.78 -21.53
CA GLN A 135 6.37 -12.87 -22.91
C GLN A 135 7.33 -14.05 -23.13
N ILE A 136 7.88 -14.63 -22.06
CA ILE A 136 8.73 -15.81 -22.10
C ILE A 136 7.83 -17.06 -22.20
N PRO A 137 7.71 -17.71 -23.38
CA PRO A 137 6.71 -18.77 -23.60
C PRO A 137 6.97 -20.03 -22.76
N ALA A 138 8.22 -20.26 -22.36
CA ALA A 138 8.67 -21.46 -21.66
C ALA A 138 8.02 -21.68 -20.27
N ALA A 139 7.45 -20.64 -19.65
CA ALA A 139 6.77 -20.75 -18.34
C ALA A 139 5.26 -21.07 -18.43
N ARG A 140 4.64 -20.91 -19.60
CA ARG A 140 3.19 -21.07 -19.76
C ARG A 140 2.72 -22.53 -19.89
N THR A 141 3.64 -23.46 -20.11
CA THR A 141 3.32 -24.87 -20.38
C THR A 141 4.12 -25.83 -19.51
N SER A 142 4.46 -25.43 -18.28
CA SER A 142 5.23 -26.31 -17.39
C SER A 142 4.41 -27.51 -16.95
N ASP A 143 5.13 -28.60 -16.67
CA ASP A 143 4.58 -29.85 -16.16
C ASP A 143 3.78 -29.68 -14.86
N LEU A 144 3.98 -28.58 -14.12
CA LEU A 144 3.15 -28.22 -12.97
C LEU A 144 1.68 -28.00 -13.36
N LEU A 145 1.40 -27.25 -14.43
CA LEU A 145 0.02 -27.04 -14.89
C LEU A 145 -0.61 -28.35 -15.37
N ARG A 146 0.15 -29.21 -16.06
CA ARG A 146 -0.31 -30.56 -16.42
C ARG A 146 -0.54 -31.46 -15.21
N ARG A 147 0.26 -31.35 -14.15
CA ARG A 147 0.11 -32.17 -12.94
C ARG A 147 -1.07 -31.75 -12.08
N VAL A 148 -1.42 -30.46 -12.09
CA VAL A 148 -2.54 -29.93 -11.30
C VAL A 148 -3.87 -29.97 -12.09
N PHE A 149 -3.83 -29.94 -13.42
CA PHE A 149 -5.02 -29.88 -14.28
C PHE A 149 -5.18 -31.06 -15.27
N GLY A 150 -4.21 -31.96 -15.37
CA GLY A 150 -4.22 -33.10 -16.31
C GLY A 150 -4.60 -34.45 -15.70
N SER A 151 -4.93 -34.49 -14.41
CA SER A 151 -5.55 -35.66 -13.78
C SER A 151 -7.08 -35.50 -13.79
N ASN A 152 -7.70 -35.90 -14.90
CA ASN A 152 -9.07 -36.40 -14.96
C ASN A 152 -9.11 -37.52 -16.00
#